data_AF-A0A950RUI9-F1
#
_entry.id   AF-A0A950RUI9-F1
#
_cell.length_a   1.000
_cell.length_b   1.000
_cell.length_c   1.000
_cell.angle_alpha   90.00
_cell.angle_beta   90.00
_cell.angle_gamma   90.00
#
_symmetry.space_group_name_H-M   'P 1'
#
loop_
_entity.id
_entity.type
_entity.pdbx_description
1 polymer ?
#
loop_
_entity_poly.entity_id
_entity_poly.type
_entity_poly.pdbx_seq_one_letter_code
_entity_poly.pdbx_strand_id
1 'polypeptide(L)' 'SQVMATGVPTAMLFVPSQDGRSHSAAEYTSAEDAARGAMVLATALQRLCGLN' A
#
# COMPACT_ATOMS: atom_id res chain seq x y z
N SER A 1 -16.74 -5.99 -5.29
CA SER A 1 -15.43 -6.15 -4.63
C SER A 1 -14.42 -6.61 -5.67
N GLN A 2 -13.15 -6.28 -5.49
CA GLN A 2 -12.05 -6.81 -6.31
C GLN A 2 -11.32 -7.87 -5.49
N VAL A 3 -11.42 -9.14 -5.88
CA VAL A 3 -10.74 -10.27 -5.21
C VAL A 3 -9.73 -10.86 -6.18
N MET A 4 -8.46 -10.50 -6.01
CA MET A 4 -7.38 -10.91 -6.91
C MET A 4 -6.61 -12.13 -6.38
N ALA A 5 -6.57 -12.30 -5.06
CA ALA A 5 -5.76 -13.31 -4.38
C ALA A 5 -6.11 -14.77 -4.73
N THR A 6 -7.29 -15.02 -5.32
CA THR A 6 -7.72 -16.37 -5.72
C THR A 6 -7.14 -16.83 -7.06
N GLY A 7 -6.72 -15.90 -7.93
CA GLY A 7 -6.29 -16.20 -9.30
C GLY A 7 -4.82 -15.95 -9.59
N VAL A 8 -4.16 -15.09 -8.79
CA VAL A 8 -2.75 -14.72 -8.98
C VAL A 8 -2.06 -14.45 -7.63
N PRO A 9 -0.73 -14.67 -7.51
CA PRO A 9 0.03 -14.27 -6.34
C PRO A 9 -0.21 -12.78 -6.04
N THR A 10 -0.75 -12.50 -4.87
CA THR A 10 -1.19 -11.16 -4.46
C THR A 10 -0.71 -10.88 -3.05
N ALA A 11 -0.28 -9.65 -2.79
CA ALA A 11 0.05 -9.16 -1.46
C ALA A 11 -0.56 -7.77 -1.24
N MET A 12 -0.68 -7.37 0.03
CA MET A 12 -1.14 -6.04 0.41
C MET A 12 -0.01 -5.27 1.10
N LEU A 13 -0.04 -3.95 0.92
CA LEU A 13 0.83 -3.01 1.60
C LEU A 13 -0.05 -1.98 2.30
N PHE A 14 0.15 -1.84 3.61
CA PHE A 14 -0.54 -0.83 4.42
C PHE A 14 0.43 0.25 4.90
N VAL A 15 -0.12 1.45 5.02
CA VAL A 15 0.49 2.59 5.69
C VAL A 15 -0.39 3.01 6.86
N PRO A 16 0.14 3.70 7.88
CA PRO A 16 -0.68 4.17 8.98
C PRO A 16 -1.76 5.16 8.52
N SER A 17 -2.92 5.04 9.15
CA SER A 17 -3.96 6.08 9.18
C SER A 17 -3.96 6.68 10.58
N GLN A 18 -4.02 8.01 10.67
CA GLN A 18 -4.00 8.71 11.95
C GLN A 18 -5.16 8.25 12.83
N ASP A 19 -4.83 7.85 14.05
CA ASP A 19 -5.76 7.25 15.04
C ASP A 19 -6.56 6.05 14.51
N GLY A 20 -6.10 5.39 13.44
CA GLY A 20 -6.79 4.27 12.79
C GLY A 20 -8.15 4.63 12.19
N ARG A 21 -8.43 5.92 11.95
CA ARG A 21 -9.71 6.35 11.39
C ARG A 21 -9.80 5.98 9.91
N SER A 22 -10.94 5.41 9.54
CA SER A 22 -11.33 5.19 8.14
C SER A 22 -12.83 5.41 7.97
N HIS A 23 -13.31 5.63 6.74
CA HIS A 23 -14.71 6.00 6.44
C HIS A 23 -15.17 7.25 7.21
N SER A 24 -14.27 8.22 7.35
CA SER A 24 -14.49 9.46 8.10
C SER A 24 -13.96 10.65 7.31
N ALA A 25 -14.59 11.82 7.43
CA ALA A 25 -14.06 13.06 6.87
C ALA A 25 -12.71 13.46 7.50
N ALA A 26 -12.39 12.93 8.68
CA ALA A 26 -11.12 13.12 9.38
C ALA A 26 -10.09 12.00 9.10
N GLU A 27 -10.36 11.10 8.14
CA GLU A 27 -9.39 10.10 7.70
C GLU A 27 -8.17 10.80 7.10
N TYR A 28 -6.98 10.47 7.62
CA TYR A 28 -5.75 11.13 7.24
C TYR A 28 -4.56 10.17 7.32
N THR A 29 -3.70 10.23 6.31
CA THR A 29 -2.37 9.62 6.29
C THR A 29 -1.37 10.73 6.00
N SER A 30 -0.28 10.78 6.75
CA SER A 30 0.74 11.82 6.57
C SER A 30 1.41 11.69 5.19
N ALA A 31 1.88 12.81 4.65
CA ALA A 31 2.62 12.78 3.38
C ALA A 31 3.88 11.90 3.46
N GLU A 32 4.52 11.87 4.62
CA GLU A 32 5.70 11.03 4.87
C GLU A 32 5.34 9.54 4.81
N ASP A 33 4.26 9.13 5.49
CA ASP A 33 3.80 7.75 5.51
C ASP A 33 3.35 7.29 4.12
N ALA A 34 2.64 8.15 3.40
CA ALA A 34 2.24 7.90 2.02
C ALA A 34 3.45 7.73 1.09
N ALA A 35 4.45 8.61 1.20
CA ALA A 35 5.69 8.52 0.42
C ALA A 35 6.48 7.25 0.73
N ARG A 36 6.58 6.85 2.02
CA ARG A 36 7.21 5.59 2.42
C ARG A 36 6.48 4.39 1.82
N GLY A 37 5.14 4.38 1.85
CA GLY A 37 4.34 3.32 1.22
C GLY A 37 4.58 3.21 -0.29
N ALA A 38 4.60 4.34 -1.00
CA ALA A 38 4.88 4.38 -2.43
C ALA A 38 6.30 3.88 -2.75
N MET A 39 7.31 4.23 -1.94
CA MET A 39 8.68 3.77 -2.14
C MET A 39 8.83 2.27 -1.92
N VAL A 40 8.19 1.71 -0.90
CA VAL A 40 8.18 0.25 -0.67
C VAL A 40 7.48 -0.47 -1.83
N LEU A 41 6.35 0.07 -2.32
CA LEU A 41 5.68 -0.49 -3.50
C LEU A 41 6.59 -0.48 -4.73
N ALA A 42 7.26 0.63 -5.01
CA ALA A 42 8.19 0.75 -6.13
C ALA A 42 9.34 -0.26 -6.03
N THR A 43 9.98 -0.38 -4.86
CA THR A 43 11.04 -1.37 -4.64
C THR A 43 10.53 -2.81 -4.78
N ALA A 44 9.34 -3.11 -4.27
CA ALA A 44 8.74 -4.44 -4.41
C ALA A 44 8.49 -4.78 -5.88
N LEU A 45 7.95 -3.85 -6.67
CA LEU A 45 7.72 -4.04 -8.09
C LEU A 45 9.04 -4.21 -8.87
N GLN A 46 10.06 -3.41 -8.58
CA GLN A 46 11.39 -3.59 -9.19
C GLN A 46 11.92 -5.01 -8.96
N ARG A 47 11.81 -5.53 -7.73
CA ARG A 47 12.24 -6.90 -7.40
C ARG A 47 11.40 -7.96 -8.12
N LEU A 48 10.08 -7.82 -8.13
CA LEU A 48 9.16 -8.79 -8.73
C LEU A 48 9.25 -8.81 -10.27
N CYS A 49 9.57 -7.67 -10.88
CA CYS A 49 9.79 -7.57 -12.32
C CYS A 49 11.23 -7.91 -12.76
N GLY A 50 12.12 -8.26 -11.82
CA GLY A 50 13.53 -8.56 -12.12
C GLY A 50 14.34 -7.35 -12.60
N LEU A 51 13.98 -6.14 -12.18
CA LEU A 51 14.62 -4.88 -12.55
C LEU A 51 15.74 -4.44 -11.58
N ASN A 52 16.39 -5.39 -10.91
CA ASN A 52 17.52 -5.15 -10.00
C ASN A 52 18.60 -6.20 -10.20
#